data_AF-A0A2W1ZPS4-F1
#
_entry.id   AF-A0A2W1ZPS4-F1
#
_cell.length_a   1.000
_cell.length_b   1.000
_cell.length_c   1.000
_cell.angle_alpha   90.00
_cell.angle_beta   90.00
_cell.angle_gamma   90.00
#
_symmetry.space_group_name_H-M   'P 1'
#
loop_
_entity.id
_entity.type
_entity.pdbx_description
1 polymer ?
#
loop_
_entity_poly.entity_id
_entity_poly.type
_entity_poly.pdbx_seq_one_letter_code
_entity_poly.pdbx_strand_id
1 'polypeptide(L)'
;MQPVEVLRYTAFADPEAGGTGGNPAGVVLDAAGLGDDEMLAIARRVGYSETAFVTGVVGDRVRVRYFSPAAEVPFCGHATVALAVAIAERQGAGRRVFATASGDVVLRASDTTAGVQVAMTSVGPATRGLPDERLMPLLAVLGLTLDDLDAGHPPLEAFAGNWHPVLVLADQDLFHQFRFAPDVLAELMRRSSWPATVTVLHPVGPGETAGPGETGGPGKMTGAGPTPAAGPAVYEARNLFPVGRITEDPATGSAAASVGAYLRAVGRASAGDRVVIRQGRHVGRPSLLLVDVPAAGGVTVTGGATPIR
;
A
#
# COMPACT_ATOMS: atom_id res chain seq x y z
N MET A 1 -35.91 11.83 2.89
CA MET A 1 -34.44 11.79 3.10
C MET A 1 -33.78 12.44 1.89
N GLN A 2 -32.88 13.39 2.10
CA GLN A 2 -32.02 13.83 1.00
C GLN A 2 -31.09 12.68 0.60
N PRO A 3 -30.78 12.53 -0.70
CA PRO A 3 -29.85 11.49 -1.14
C PRO A 3 -28.46 11.75 -0.52
N VAL A 4 -27.90 10.74 0.13
CA VAL A 4 -26.52 10.78 0.65
C VAL A 4 -25.56 10.87 -0.53
N GLU A 5 -24.75 11.93 -0.56
CA GLU A 5 -23.68 12.08 -1.55
C GLU A 5 -22.60 11.03 -1.29
N VAL A 6 -22.26 10.25 -2.32
CA VAL A 6 -21.20 9.26 -2.26
C VAL A 6 -20.15 9.62 -3.30
N LEU A 7 -19.00 10.03 -2.81
CA LEU A 7 -17.83 10.31 -3.62
C LEU A 7 -17.07 9.01 -3.92
N ARG A 8 -16.40 8.95 -5.07
CA ARG A 8 -15.56 7.84 -5.48
C ARG A 8 -14.17 8.38 -5.80
N TYR A 9 -13.16 7.84 -5.15
CA TYR A 9 -11.77 8.22 -5.35
C TYR A 9 -10.93 6.97 -5.59
N THR A 10 -9.80 7.11 -6.28
CA THR A 10 -8.75 6.10 -6.32
C THR A 10 -7.51 6.65 -5.63
N ALA A 11 -7.04 5.96 -4.58
CA ALA A 11 -5.87 6.37 -3.81
C ALA A 11 -4.59 5.73 -4.36
N PHE A 12 -3.45 6.40 -4.18
CA PHE A 12 -2.13 5.92 -4.63
C PHE A 12 -2.05 5.62 -6.12
N ALA A 13 -2.89 6.24 -6.96
CA ALA A 13 -2.77 6.06 -8.41
C ALA A 13 -1.40 6.54 -8.88
N ASP A 14 -0.73 5.72 -9.69
CA ASP A 14 0.49 6.14 -10.36
C ASP A 14 0.15 7.28 -11.34
N PRO A 15 0.76 8.48 -11.19
CA PRO A 15 0.51 9.60 -12.11
C PRO A 15 0.82 9.27 -13.57
N GLU A 16 1.75 8.35 -13.82
CA GLU A 16 2.13 7.93 -15.17
C GLU A 16 1.15 6.94 -15.81
N ALA A 17 0.18 6.41 -15.03
CA ALA A 17 -0.79 5.42 -15.50
C ALA A 17 -2.01 6.00 -16.22
N GLY A 18 -2.00 7.28 -16.59
CA GLY A 18 -3.08 7.90 -17.37
C GLY A 18 -4.46 7.82 -16.70
N GLY A 19 -4.53 7.79 -15.36
CA GLY A 19 -5.78 7.76 -14.60
C GLY A 19 -6.42 6.38 -14.41
N THR A 20 -5.74 5.29 -14.80
CA THR A 20 -6.30 3.92 -14.69
C THR A 20 -5.82 3.15 -13.45
N GLY A 21 -4.99 3.77 -12.61
CA GLY A 21 -4.33 3.14 -11.46
C GLY A 21 -5.03 3.29 -10.10
N GLY A 22 -4.31 2.95 -9.03
CA GLY A 22 -4.71 3.20 -7.65
C GLY A 22 -5.68 2.17 -7.05
N ASN A 23 -5.99 2.36 -5.77
CA ASN A 23 -6.93 1.56 -5.00
C ASN A 23 -8.25 2.34 -4.79
N PRO A 24 -9.37 1.94 -5.42
CA PRO A 24 -10.64 2.64 -5.32
C PRO A 24 -11.26 2.58 -3.92
N ALA A 25 -11.79 3.71 -3.46
CA ALA A 25 -12.55 3.82 -2.22
C ALA A 25 -13.80 4.70 -2.40
N GLY A 26 -14.86 4.34 -1.68
CA GLY A 26 -16.01 5.20 -1.47
C GLY A 26 -15.74 6.19 -0.34
N VAL A 27 -16.28 7.40 -0.44
CA VAL A 27 -16.18 8.41 0.61
C VAL A 27 -17.55 9.08 0.83
N VAL A 28 -18.01 9.08 2.08
CA VAL A 28 -19.21 9.80 2.53
C VAL A 28 -18.78 10.83 3.57
N LEU A 29 -18.85 12.11 3.20
CA LEU A 29 -18.35 13.22 4.02
C LEU A 29 -19.29 13.64 5.16
N ASP A 30 -20.58 13.27 5.08
CA ASP A 30 -21.56 13.46 6.14
C ASP A 30 -22.40 12.19 6.32
N ALA A 31 -22.04 11.41 7.34
CA ALA A 31 -22.71 10.17 7.73
C ALA A 31 -23.17 10.21 9.20
N ALA A 32 -23.25 11.40 9.82
CA ALA A 32 -23.57 11.53 11.24
C ALA A 32 -24.97 10.99 11.61
N GLY A 33 -25.91 11.02 10.67
CA GLY A 33 -27.27 10.51 10.84
C GLY A 33 -27.51 9.08 10.37
N LEU A 34 -26.49 8.38 9.86
CA LEU A 34 -26.66 7.04 9.30
C LEU A 34 -26.47 5.94 10.36
N GLY A 35 -27.33 4.92 10.32
CA GLY A 35 -27.15 3.68 11.05
C GLY A 35 -26.21 2.69 10.35
N ASP A 36 -25.84 1.62 11.05
CA ASP A 36 -24.91 0.58 10.56
C ASP A 36 -25.43 -0.09 9.28
N ASP A 37 -26.71 -0.45 9.24
CA ASP A 37 -27.34 -1.09 8.07
C ASP A 37 -27.35 -0.17 6.84
N GLU A 38 -27.49 1.14 7.04
CA GLU A 38 -27.47 2.13 5.96
C GLU A 38 -26.06 2.31 5.40
N MET A 39 -25.04 2.43 6.26
CA MET A 39 -23.63 2.50 5.83
C MET A 39 -23.22 1.22 5.08
N LEU A 40 -23.61 0.04 5.59
CA LEU A 40 -23.34 -1.23 4.95
C LEU A 40 -24.04 -1.35 3.58
N ALA A 41 -25.31 -0.92 3.48
CA ALA A 41 -26.03 -0.89 2.20
C ALA A 41 -25.36 0.06 1.18
N ILE A 42 -24.86 1.21 1.63
CA ILE A 42 -24.10 2.13 0.78
C ILE A 42 -22.80 1.47 0.31
N ALA A 43 -22.01 0.88 1.20
CA ALA A 43 -20.75 0.21 0.85
C ALA A 43 -20.97 -0.93 -0.17
N ARG A 44 -22.04 -1.73 0.01
CA ARG A 44 -22.46 -2.77 -0.96
C ARG A 44 -22.77 -2.19 -2.34
N ARG A 45 -23.48 -1.06 -2.39
CA ARG A 45 -23.83 -0.38 -3.64
C ARG A 45 -22.63 0.29 -4.30
N VAL A 46 -21.67 0.79 -3.52
CA VAL A 46 -20.40 1.32 -4.05
C VAL A 46 -19.58 0.20 -4.69
N GLY A 47 -19.49 -0.96 -4.02
CA GLY A 47 -18.87 -2.17 -4.57
C GLY A 47 -17.35 -2.15 -4.62
N TYR A 48 -16.69 -1.17 -3.99
CA TYR A 48 -15.24 -1.13 -3.80
C TYR A 48 -14.83 -1.91 -2.53
N SER A 49 -13.52 -2.10 -2.32
CA SER A 49 -12.98 -2.82 -1.17
C SER A 49 -13.49 -2.20 0.14
N GLU A 50 -13.37 -0.88 0.28
CA GLU A 50 -13.92 -0.15 1.43
C GLU A 50 -14.55 1.20 1.06
N THR A 51 -15.48 1.63 1.91
CA THR A 51 -16.07 2.98 1.92
C THR A 51 -15.85 3.62 3.28
N ALA A 52 -15.33 4.86 3.30
CA ALA A 52 -15.12 5.64 4.51
C ALA A 52 -16.31 6.57 4.79
N PHE A 53 -16.78 6.60 6.04
CA PHE A 53 -17.94 7.36 6.49
C PHE A 53 -17.54 8.31 7.61
N VAL A 54 -17.69 9.61 7.39
CA VAL A 54 -17.44 10.63 8.43
C VAL A 54 -18.67 10.74 9.33
N THR A 55 -18.54 10.33 10.58
CA THR A 55 -19.64 10.29 11.56
C THR A 55 -19.60 11.45 12.56
N GLY A 56 -18.59 12.32 12.46
CA GLY A 56 -18.51 13.54 13.24
C GLY A 56 -17.21 14.29 13.02
N VAL A 57 -17.24 15.62 13.20
CA VAL A 57 -16.07 16.48 13.07
C VAL A 57 -16.05 17.45 14.26
N VAL A 58 -14.91 17.54 14.95
CA VAL A 58 -14.67 18.50 16.04
C VAL A 58 -13.28 19.11 15.86
N GLY A 59 -13.20 20.36 15.40
CA GLY A 59 -11.94 21.00 15.08
C GLY A 59 -11.20 20.26 13.96
N ASP A 60 -9.95 19.84 14.21
CA ASP A 60 -9.13 19.05 13.27
C ASP A 60 -9.34 17.52 13.41
N ARG A 61 -10.23 17.10 14.31
CA ARG A 61 -10.54 15.70 14.58
C ARG A 61 -11.75 15.24 13.79
N VAL A 62 -11.57 14.22 12.96
CA VAL A 62 -12.59 13.59 12.10
C VAL A 62 -12.86 12.18 12.63
N ARG A 63 -14.08 11.91 13.10
CA ARG A 63 -14.52 10.55 13.44
C ARG A 63 -14.94 9.83 12.17
N VAL A 64 -14.34 8.68 11.91
CA VAL A 64 -14.54 7.92 10.67
C VAL A 64 -14.77 6.44 10.97
N ARG A 65 -15.65 5.83 10.18
CA ARG A 65 -15.90 4.38 10.14
C ARG A 65 -15.66 3.85 8.74
N TYR A 66 -15.36 2.57 8.62
CA TYR A 66 -15.01 1.94 7.34
C TYR A 66 -15.85 0.69 7.14
N PHE A 67 -16.49 0.56 5.99
CA PHE A 67 -17.25 -0.63 5.65
C PHE A 67 -16.73 -1.22 4.36
N SER A 68 -16.48 -2.54 4.39
CA SER A 68 -16.45 -3.35 3.18
C SER A 68 -17.89 -3.65 2.73
N PRO A 69 -18.09 -4.24 1.53
CA PRO A 69 -19.41 -4.74 1.14
C PRO A 69 -19.97 -5.83 2.07
N ALA A 70 -19.12 -6.48 2.87
CA ALA A 70 -19.52 -7.57 3.76
C ALA A 70 -19.86 -7.08 5.17
N ALA A 71 -18.99 -6.27 5.77
CA ALA A 71 -19.07 -5.83 7.17
C ALA A 71 -18.23 -4.57 7.44
N GLU A 72 -18.41 -3.97 8.61
CA GLU A 72 -17.50 -2.94 9.14
C GLU A 72 -16.09 -3.51 9.33
N VAL A 73 -15.08 -2.71 9.02
CA VAL A 73 -13.67 -3.00 9.29
C VAL A 73 -13.09 -1.91 10.20
N PRO A 74 -12.17 -2.24 11.12
CA PRO A 74 -11.75 -1.30 12.14
C PRO A 74 -10.92 -0.13 11.60
N PHE A 75 -10.25 -0.33 10.46
CA PHE A 75 -9.43 0.67 9.76
C PHE A 75 -9.15 0.25 8.31
N CYS A 76 -9.09 1.21 7.38
CA CYS A 76 -8.57 1.00 6.03
C CYS A 76 -7.71 2.18 5.56
N GLY A 77 -6.44 1.91 5.24
CA GLY A 77 -5.45 2.95 4.92
C GLY A 77 -5.76 3.73 3.65
N HIS A 78 -6.05 3.05 2.53
CA HIS A 78 -6.28 3.72 1.25
C HIS A 78 -7.58 4.55 1.26
N ALA A 79 -8.63 4.04 1.92
CA ALA A 79 -9.88 4.79 2.12
C ALA A 79 -9.67 6.01 3.03
N THR A 80 -8.76 5.92 4.02
CA THR A 80 -8.37 7.08 4.85
C THR A 80 -7.62 8.14 4.04
N VAL A 81 -6.71 7.73 3.15
CA VAL A 81 -6.02 8.64 2.22
C VAL A 81 -7.01 9.32 1.27
N ALA A 82 -7.90 8.53 0.66
CA ALA A 82 -8.96 9.06 -0.21
C ALA A 82 -9.85 10.09 0.51
N LEU A 83 -10.29 9.77 1.73
CA LEU A 83 -11.07 10.69 2.57
C LEU A 83 -10.28 11.97 2.89
N ALA A 84 -9.02 11.85 3.31
CA ALA A 84 -8.20 13.00 3.66
C ALA A 84 -7.93 13.92 2.47
N VAL A 85 -7.72 13.37 1.28
CA VAL A 85 -7.65 14.15 0.03
C VAL A 85 -8.98 14.85 -0.24
N ALA A 86 -10.11 14.14 -0.19
CA ALA A 86 -11.43 14.71 -0.44
C ALA A 86 -11.78 15.86 0.52
N ILE A 87 -11.35 15.76 1.78
CA ILE A 87 -11.48 16.84 2.78
C ILE A 87 -10.55 18.01 2.42
N ALA A 88 -9.28 17.74 2.13
CA ALA A 88 -8.29 18.77 1.84
C ALA A 88 -8.61 19.57 0.57
N GLU A 89 -9.12 18.92 -0.48
CA GLU A 89 -9.58 19.60 -1.71
C GLU A 89 -10.72 20.59 -1.45
N ARG A 90 -11.53 20.35 -0.40
CA ARG A 90 -12.70 21.19 -0.05
C ARG A 90 -12.42 22.22 1.02
N GLN A 91 -11.50 21.92 1.94
CA GLN A 91 -11.30 22.68 3.18
C GLN A 91 -9.86 23.17 3.36
N GLY A 92 -8.99 22.90 2.39
CA GLY A 92 -7.56 23.20 2.45
C GLY A 92 -6.70 22.09 3.07
N ALA A 93 -5.46 22.03 2.60
CA ALA A 93 -4.40 21.19 3.13
C ALA A 93 -4.11 21.49 4.61
N GLY A 94 -3.55 20.51 5.31
CA GLY A 94 -3.27 20.64 6.74
C GLY A 94 -3.21 19.31 7.48
N ARG A 95 -2.87 19.40 8.77
CA ARG A 95 -2.86 18.27 9.69
C ARG A 95 -4.30 18.00 10.17
N ARG A 96 -4.70 16.72 10.18
CA ARG A 96 -5.96 16.25 10.76
C ARG A 96 -5.75 14.95 11.54
N VAL A 97 -6.60 14.72 12.53
CA VAL A 97 -6.64 13.48 13.31
C VAL A 97 -7.87 12.69 12.92
N PHE A 98 -7.69 11.47 12.44
CA PHE A 98 -8.76 10.54 12.10
C PHE A 98 -8.96 9.58 13.27
N ALA A 99 -10.10 9.71 13.96
CA ALA A 99 -10.48 8.83 15.06
C ALA A 99 -11.18 7.59 14.50
N THR A 100 -10.51 6.44 14.60
CA THR A 100 -10.94 5.14 14.03
C THR A 100 -11.16 4.11 15.15
N ALA A 101 -11.72 2.94 14.82
CA ALA A 101 -11.83 1.86 15.80
C ALA A 101 -10.47 1.23 16.17
N SER A 102 -9.46 1.39 15.30
CA SER A 102 -8.07 1.00 15.58
C SER A 102 -7.26 2.07 16.32
N GLY A 103 -7.91 3.15 16.76
CA GLY A 103 -7.26 4.30 17.40
C GLY A 103 -7.09 5.50 16.47
N ASP A 104 -6.38 6.52 16.96
CA ASP A 104 -6.19 7.77 16.23
C ASP A 104 -5.06 7.65 15.21
N VAL A 105 -5.32 8.12 13.99
CA VAL A 105 -4.31 8.21 12.93
C VAL A 105 -4.15 9.67 12.51
N VAL A 106 -2.91 10.16 12.52
CA VAL A 106 -2.59 11.54 12.14
C VAL A 106 -2.16 11.58 10.69
N LEU A 107 -2.86 12.37 9.89
CA LEU A 107 -2.53 12.60 8.49
C LEU A 107 -2.18 14.07 8.27
N ARG A 108 -1.22 14.31 7.39
CA ARG A 108 -0.87 15.66 6.92
C ARG A 108 -1.10 15.72 5.42
N ALA A 109 -2.07 16.54 5.01
CA ALA A 109 -2.27 16.90 3.62
C ALA A 109 -1.39 18.10 3.26
N SER A 110 -0.85 18.09 2.05
CA SER A 110 -0.04 19.16 1.47
C SER A 110 -0.44 19.36 0.01
N ASP A 111 -0.50 20.61 -0.43
CA ASP A 111 -0.69 20.94 -1.85
C ASP A 111 0.63 20.77 -2.61
N THR A 112 0.57 20.08 -3.74
CA THR A 112 1.71 19.89 -4.65
C THR A 112 1.30 20.23 -6.07
N THR A 113 2.28 20.33 -6.97
CA THR A 113 2.01 20.50 -8.40
C THR A 113 1.21 19.34 -9.02
N ALA A 114 1.24 18.16 -8.38
CA ALA A 114 0.47 16.98 -8.78
C ALA A 114 -0.90 16.87 -8.07
N GLY A 115 -1.32 17.90 -7.34
CA GLY A 115 -2.53 17.89 -6.50
C GLY A 115 -2.24 17.63 -5.03
N VAL A 116 -3.27 17.29 -4.26
CA VAL A 116 -3.14 17.04 -2.82
C VAL A 116 -2.42 15.70 -2.59
N GLN A 117 -1.35 15.76 -1.77
CA GLN A 117 -0.66 14.58 -1.25
C GLN A 117 -0.93 14.43 0.25
N VAL A 118 -1.12 13.21 0.71
CA VAL A 118 -1.40 12.90 2.11
C VAL A 118 -0.32 11.97 2.64
N ALA A 119 0.36 12.44 3.68
CA ALA A 119 1.32 11.65 4.44
C ALA A 119 0.64 11.06 5.69
N MET A 120 0.80 9.74 5.86
CA MET A 120 0.31 8.97 7.00
C MET A 120 1.47 8.24 7.67
N THR A 121 1.71 8.53 8.95
CA THR A 121 2.76 7.85 9.73
C THR A 121 2.16 6.65 10.46
N SER A 122 2.79 5.48 10.28
CA SER A 122 2.41 4.25 10.96
C SER A 122 2.71 4.29 12.47
N VAL A 123 2.16 3.33 13.20
CA VAL A 123 2.56 3.05 14.58
C VAL A 123 4.03 2.61 14.66
N GLY A 124 4.57 2.47 15.88
CA GLY A 124 5.91 1.94 16.09
C GLY A 124 6.10 0.59 15.36
N PRO A 125 7.05 0.49 14.42
CA PRO A 125 7.19 -0.69 13.60
C PRO A 125 8.08 -1.74 14.27
N ALA A 126 7.95 -2.99 13.84
CA ALA A 126 8.75 -4.10 14.34
C ALA A 126 9.08 -5.08 13.22
N THR A 127 10.13 -5.86 13.39
CA THR A 127 10.46 -6.99 12.52
C THR A 127 10.73 -8.24 13.37
N ARG A 128 10.53 -9.41 12.78
CA ARG A 128 10.92 -10.70 13.36
C ARG A 128 11.33 -11.67 12.27
N GLY A 129 12.13 -12.67 12.63
CA GLY A 129 12.49 -13.75 11.73
C GLY A 129 11.25 -14.47 11.19
N LEU A 130 11.32 -14.91 9.94
CA LEU A 130 10.33 -15.80 9.34
C LEU A 130 10.92 -17.23 9.34
N PRO A 131 10.57 -18.07 10.33
CA PRO A 131 11.23 -19.35 10.51
C PRO A 131 10.82 -20.36 9.42
N ASP A 132 11.67 -21.36 9.18
CA ASP A 132 11.54 -22.32 8.07
C ASP A 132 10.18 -23.03 8.03
N GLU A 133 9.59 -23.33 9.20
CA GLU A 133 8.27 -23.98 9.27
C GLU A 133 7.13 -23.12 8.68
N ARG A 134 7.37 -21.82 8.48
CA ARG A 134 6.43 -20.88 7.84
C ARG A 134 6.93 -20.40 6.49
N LEU A 135 8.24 -20.23 6.33
CA LEU A 135 8.86 -19.84 5.07
C LEU A 135 8.69 -20.92 4.00
N MET A 136 9.01 -22.18 4.32
CA MET A 136 9.03 -23.26 3.33
C MET A 136 7.64 -23.54 2.72
N PRO A 137 6.55 -23.61 3.52
CA PRO A 137 5.20 -23.70 2.94
C PRO A 137 4.81 -22.48 2.10
N LEU A 138 5.25 -21.28 2.50
CA LEU A 138 4.99 -20.06 1.73
C LEU A 138 5.67 -20.13 0.36
N LEU A 139 6.96 -20.44 0.32
CA LEU A 139 7.71 -20.61 -0.94
C LEU A 139 7.06 -21.68 -1.82
N ALA A 140 6.68 -22.83 -1.25
CA ALA A 140 6.01 -23.89 -2.00
C ALA A 140 4.69 -23.44 -2.64
N VAL A 141 3.87 -22.66 -1.93
CA VAL A 141 2.59 -22.12 -2.46
C VAL A 141 2.81 -21.10 -3.59
N LEU A 142 3.94 -20.38 -3.56
CA LEU A 142 4.34 -19.43 -4.58
C LEU A 142 5.11 -20.08 -5.75
N GLY A 143 5.39 -21.39 -5.66
CA GLY A 143 6.22 -22.09 -6.64
C GLY A 143 7.68 -21.65 -6.63
N LEU A 144 8.18 -21.20 -5.47
CA LEU A 144 9.52 -20.66 -5.26
C LEU A 144 10.37 -21.58 -4.38
N THR A 145 11.67 -21.33 -4.38
CA THR A 145 12.71 -21.95 -3.57
C THR A 145 13.52 -20.88 -2.83
N LEU A 146 14.42 -21.29 -1.94
CA LEU A 146 15.30 -20.35 -1.25
C LEU A 146 16.29 -19.66 -2.20
N ASP A 147 16.70 -20.34 -3.27
CA ASP A 147 17.66 -19.81 -4.24
C ASP A 147 17.07 -18.69 -5.11
N ASP A 148 15.74 -18.58 -5.15
CA ASP A 148 15.03 -17.51 -5.85
C ASP A 148 15.03 -16.19 -5.07
N LEU A 149 15.34 -16.24 -3.76
CA LEU A 149 15.36 -15.08 -2.89
C LEU A 149 16.68 -14.29 -3.03
N ASP A 150 16.58 -12.96 -2.96
CA ASP A 150 17.74 -12.08 -2.93
C ASP A 150 18.52 -12.25 -1.62
N ALA A 151 19.77 -12.73 -1.72
CA ALA A 151 20.64 -13.00 -0.56
C ALA A 151 20.95 -11.75 0.27
N GLY A 152 20.80 -10.56 -0.30
CA GLY A 152 20.93 -9.27 0.37
C GLY A 152 19.71 -8.83 1.17
N HIS A 153 18.60 -9.57 1.07
CA HIS A 153 17.30 -9.25 1.61
C HIS A 153 16.69 -10.49 2.29
N PRO A 154 17.09 -10.79 3.54
CA PRO A 154 16.61 -11.98 4.23
C PRO A 154 15.08 -11.93 4.39
N PRO A 155 14.36 -13.06 4.27
CA PRO A 155 12.93 -13.10 4.46
C PRO A 155 12.58 -12.83 5.93
N LEU A 156 11.69 -11.87 6.16
CA LEU A 156 11.27 -11.47 7.51
C LEU A 156 9.76 -11.24 7.55
N GLU A 157 9.22 -11.17 8.76
CA GLU A 157 7.94 -10.53 8.98
C GLU A 157 8.14 -9.12 9.47
N ALA A 158 7.42 -8.18 8.86
CA ALA A 158 7.48 -6.77 9.20
C ALA A 158 6.10 -6.26 9.61
N PHE A 159 6.10 -5.38 10.60
CA PHE A 159 4.93 -4.76 11.18
C PHE A 159 5.03 -3.25 11.12
N ALA A 160 3.99 -2.61 10.59
CA ALA A 160 3.76 -1.17 10.69
C ALA A 160 2.24 -0.89 10.73
N GLY A 161 1.55 -1.61 11.62
CA GLY A 161 0.08 -1.61 11.76
C GLY A 161 -0.54 -2.98 11.51
N ASN A 162 -0.02 -3.74 10.55
CA ASN A 162 -0.32 -5.16 10.32
C ASN A 162 0.98 -5.94 10.09
N TRP A 163 0.98 -7.24 10.40
CA TRP A 163 2.09 -8.13 10.10
C TRP A 163 2.01 -8.63 8.65
N HIS A 164 3.12 -8.49 7.93
CA HIS A 164 3.29 -8.95 6.55
C HIS A 164 4.59 -9.74 6.43
N PRO A 165 4.59 -10.96 5.89
CA PRO A 165 5.79 -11.57 5.34
C PRO A 165 6.33 -10.72 4.20
N VAL A 166 7.65 -10.52 4.21
CA VAL A 166 8.37 -9.80 3.15
C VAL A 166 9.38 -10.77 2.54
N LEU A 167 9.17 -11.07 1.26
CA LEU A 167 10.10 -11.82 0.41
C LEU A 167 10.63 -10.89 -0.67
N VAL A 168 11.91 -10.99 -1.00
CA VAL A 168 12.51 -10.22 -2.10
C VAL A 168 13.10 -11.21 -3.09
N LEU A 169 12.69 -11.12 -4.35
CA LEU A 169 13.16 -12.00 -5.41
C LEU A 169 14.33 -11.36 -6.14
N ALA A 170 15.36 -12.15 -6.39
CA ALA A 170 16.56 -11.70 -7.09
C ALA A 170 16.31 -11.46 -8.58
N ASP A 171 15.46 -12.30 -9.19
CA ASP A 171 15.18 -12.30 -10.62
C ASP A 171 13.88 -11.56 -10.96
N GLN A 172 13.97 -10.64 -11.91
CA GLN A 172 12.86 -9.79 -12.34
C GLN A 172 11.78 -10.59 -13.09
N ASP A 173 12.21 -11.50 -13.98
CA ASP A 173 11.29 -12.29 -14.79
C ASP A 173 10.47 -13.22 -13.89
N LEU A 174 11.11 -13.84 -12.90
CA LEU A 174 10.45 -14.65 -11.89
C LEU A 174 9.45 -13.84 -11.07
N PHE A 175 9.80 -12.60 -10.67
CA PHE A 175 8.86 -11.71 -9.98
C PHE A 175 7.57 -11.46 -10.77
N HIS A 176 7.68 -11.27 -12.08
CA HIS A 176 6.52 -11.11 -12.96
C HIS A 176 5.76 -12.42 -13.23
N GLN A 177 6.47 -13.54 -13.24
CA GLN A 177 5.93 -14.82 -13.72
C GLN A 177 5.42 -15.74 -12.62
N PHE A 178 5.85 -15.58 -11.35
CA PHE A 178 5.39 -16.47 -10.28
C PHE A 178 3.87 -16.44 -10.16
N ARG A 179 3.31 -17.60 -9.82
CA ARG A 179 1.88 -17.85 -9.65
C ARG A 179 1.67 -18.52 -8.31
N PHE A 180 0.46 -18.40 -7.78
CA PHE A 180 0.08 -19.02 -6.53
C PHE A 180 -1.37 -19.50 -6.62
N ALA A 181 -1.72 -20.52 -5.84
CA ALA A 181 -3.10 -20.95 -5.68
C ALA A 181 -3.77 -20.08 -4.60
N PRO A 182 -4.76 -19.21 -4.93
CA PRO A 182 -5.32 -18.25 -3.97
C PRO A 182 -5.90 -18.91 -2.73
N ASP A 183 -6.66 -20.00 -2.88
CA ASP A 183 -7.29 -20.69 -1.75
C ASP A 183 -6.28 -21.34 -0.81
N VAL A 184 -5.19 -21.90 -1.38
CA VAL A 184 -4.10 -22.51 -0.60
C VAL A 184 -3.33 -21.44 0.15
N LEU A 185 -3.06 -20.30 -0.48
CA LEU A 185 -2.41 -19.16 0.16
C LEU A 185 -3.30 -18.57 1.27
N ALA A 186 -4.60 -18.42 1.03
CA ALA A 186 -5.55 -17.95 2.04
C ALA A 186 -5.54 -18.85 3.28
N GLU A 187 -5.57 -20.17 3.08
CA GLU A 187 -5.50 -21.13 4.18
C GLU A 187 -4.18 -21.02 4.96
N LEU A 188 -3.05 -20.90 4.24
CA LEU A 188 -1.75 -20.72 4.86
C LEU A 188 -1.70 -19.43 5.68
N MET A 189 -2.20 -18.32 5.14
CA MET A 189 -2.27 -17.03 5.84
C MET A 189 -3.09 -17.10 7.12
N ARG A 190 -4.26 -17.76 7.09
CA ARG A 190 -5.09 -17.96 8.29
C ARG A 190 -4.37 -18.77 9.37
N ARG A 191 -3.80 -19.93 9.02
CA ARG A 191 -3.05 -20.78 9.96
C ARG A 191 -1.81 -20.10 10.51
N SER A 192 -1.21 -19.23 9.70
CA SER A 192 -0.03 -18.44 10.03
C SER A 192 -0.37 -17.15 10.80
N SER A 193 -1.66 -16.83 10.98
CA SER A 193 -2.08 -15.55 11.59
C SER A 193 -1.48 -14.33 10.88
N TRP A 194 -1.43 -14.34 9.55
CA TRP A 194 -1.14 -13.16 8.73
C TRP A 194 -2.44 -12.44 8.40
N PRO A 195 -2.79 -11.34 9.10
CA PRO A 195 -4.10 -10.72 8.98
C PRO A 195 -4.25 -9.84 7.73
N ALA A 196 -3.15 -9.53 7.05
CA ALA A 196 -3.11 -8.63 5.90
C ALA A 196 -2.49 -9.34 4.69
N THR A 197 -1.38 -8.84 4.12
CA THR A 197 -0.87 -9.33 2.83
C THR A 197 0.43 -10.13 3.00
N VAL A 198 0.73 -11.01 2.03
CA VAL A 198 2.10 -11.46 1.79
C VAL A 198 2.74 -10.50 0.79
N THR A 199 3.84 -9.86 1.18
CA THR A 199 4.55 -8.89 0.34
C THR A 199 5.71 -9.57 -0.37
N VAL A 200 5.67 -9.57 -1.70
CA VAL A 200 6.77 -9.99 -2.56
C VAL A 200 7.32 -8.76 -3.27
N LEU A 201 8.63 -8.57 -3.24
CA LEU A 201 9.32 -7.42 -3.81
C LEU A 201 10.34 -7.84 -4.86
N HIS A 202 10.68 -6.89 -5.73
CA HIS A 202 11.88 -6.92 -6.55
C HIS A 202 12.51 -5.52 -6.59
N PRO A 203 13.81 -5.35 -6.29
CA PRO A 203 14.50 -4.06 -6.42
C PRO A 203 14.66 -3.67 -7.90
N VAL A 204 14.36 -2.43 -8.26
CA VAL A 204 14.51 -1.93 -9.64
C VAL A 204 15.88 -1.26 -9.79
N GLY A 205 16.66 -1.70 -10.79
CA GLY A 205 17.99 -1.17 -11.05
C GLY A 205 18.00 0.29 -11.56
N PRO A 206 19.10 1.04 -11.37
CA PRO A 206 19.20 2.38 -11.93
C PRO A 206 19.22 2.34 -13.46
N GLY A 207 18.12 2.78 -14.09
CA GLY A 207 17.94 2.80 -15.55
C GLY A 207 16.85 1.87 -16.09
N GLU A 208 16.29 0.99 -15.25
CA GLU A 208 15.12 0.19 -15.60
C GLU A 208 13.86 1.06 -15.55
N THR A 209 13.44 1.57 -16.70
CA THR A 209 12.09 2.11 -16.86
C THR A 209 11.10 0.95 -16.96
N ALA A 210 9.95 1.11 -16.31
CA ALA A 210 8.92 0.08 -16.25
C ALA A 210 8.13 -0.01 -17.57
N GLY A 211 8.59 -0.83 -18.52
CA GLY A 211 7.81 -1.17 -19.71
C GLY A 211 8.36 -2.37 -20.48
N PRO A 212 7.51 -3.31 -20.94
CA PRO A 212 7.92 -4.33 -21.90
C PRO A 212 7.93 -3.70 -23.30
N GLY A 213 9.12 -3.56 -23.88
CA GLY A 213 9.26 -3.23 -25.30
C GLY A 213 10.44 -2.32 -25.59
N GLU A 214 11.64 -2.90 -25.64
CA GLU A 214 12.66 -2.60 -26.67
C GLU A 214 13.88 -3.49 -26.40
N THR A 215 14.18 -4.40 -27.34
CA THR A 215 15.39 -5.22 -27.31
C THR A 215 16.62 -4.34 -27.58
N GLY A 216 17.24 -3.82 -26.52
CA GLY A 216 18.54 -3.15 -26.58
C GLY A 216 19.67 -4.17 -26.46
N GLY A 217 20.44 -4.37 -27.54
CA GLY A 217 21.63 -5.22 -27.54
C GLY A 217 22.77 -4.71 -26.63
N PRO A 218 23.78 -5.55 -26.32
CA PRO A 218 24.76 -5.25 -25.28
C PRO A 218 25.75 -4.17 -25.74
N GLY A 219 25.57 -2.94 -25.24
CA GLY A 219 26.54 -1.84 -25.36
C GLY A 219 27.50 -1.82 -24.16
N LYS A 220 28.79 -2.03 -24.40
CA LYS A 220 29.86 -1.82 -23.40
C LYS A 220 29.88 -0.36 -22.91
N MET A 221 29.75 -0.15 -21.61
CA MET A 221 29.90 1.17 -21.00
C MET A 221 31.31 1.32 -20.41
N THR A 222 32.17 2.09 -21.09
CA THR A 222 33.42 2.61 -20.54
C THR A 222 33.27 4.10 -20.27
N GLY A 223 33.39 4.54 -19.02
CA GLY A 223 33.49 5.95 -18.67
C GLY A 223 32.96 6.27 -17.27
N ALA A 224 33.85 6.35 -16.28
CA ALA A 224 33.54 6.85 -14.94
C ALA A 224 33.52 8.39 -14.95
N GLY A 225 32.34 8.95 -15.24
CA GLY A 225 32.00 10.30 -14.81
C GLY A 225 31.49 10.28 -13.35
N PRO A 226 31.40 11.42 -12.65
CA PRO A 226 30.82 11.47 -11.33
C PRO A 226 29.39 10.92 -11.38
N THR A 227 29.14 9.83 -10.66
CA THR A 227 27.83 9.20 -10.58
C THR A 227 26.84 10.27 -10.09
N PRO A 228 25.75 10.58 -10.82
CA PRO A 228 24.71 11.43 -10.26
C PRO A 228 24.25 10.80 -8.94
N ALA A 229 23.95 11.64 -7.95
CA ALA A 229 23.41 11.17 -6.67
C ALA A 229 22.27 10.18 -6.98
N ALA A 230 22.43 8.93 -6.56
CA ALA A 230 21.47 7.89 -6.87
C ALA A 230 20.09 8.37 -6.40
N GLY A 231 19.10 8.33 -7.29
CA GLY A 231 17.72 8.63 -6.93
C GLY A 231 17.22 7.71 -5.80
N PRO A 232 16.01 7.96 -5.27
CA PRO A 232 15.45 7.10 -4.23
C PRO A 232 15.41 5.65 -4.71
N ALA A 233 15.69 4.70 -3.82
CA ALA A 233 15.57 3.28 -4.14
C ALA A 233 14.13 2.97 -4.58
N VAL A 234 13.99 2.17 -5.63
CA VAL A 234 12.69 1.80 -6.21
C VAL A 234 12.50 0.30 -6.09
N TYR A 235 11.31 -0.12 -5.66
CA TYR A 235 10.91 -1.52 -5.60
C TYR A 235 9.60 -1.71 -6.34
N GLU A 236 9.49 -2.80 -7.09
CA GLU A 236 8.19 -3.34 -7.48
C GLU A 236 7.66 -4.25 -6.39
N ALA A 237 6.35 -4.20 -6.15
CA ALA A 237 5.67 -4.95 -5.11
C ALA A 237 4.42 -5.66 -5.65
N ARG A 238 4.23 -6.90 -5.18
CA ARG A 238 3.00 -7.67 -5.27
C ARG A 238 2.56 -7.99 -3.84
N ASN A 239 1.37 -7.55 -3.47
CA ASN A 239 0.79 -7.80 -2.16
C ASN A 239 -0.36 -8.78 -2.30
N LEU A 240 -0.06 -10.05 -2.02
CA LEU A 240 -0.98 -11.15 -2.19
C LEU A 240 -2.01 -11.10 -1.05
N PHE A 241 -3.29 -11.08 -1.42
CA PHE A 241 -4.40 -10.90 -0.51
C PHE A 241 -5.65 -11.67 -0.99
N PRO A 242 -5.61 -13.02 -0.94
CA PRO A 242 -6.70 -13.87 -1.41
C PRO A 242 -7.92 -13.78 -0.46
N VAL A 243 -8.75 -12.77 -0.64
CA VAL A 243 -10.00 -12.54 0.11
C VAL A 243 -11.16 -12.37 -0.86
N GLY A 244 -12.09 -13.33 -0.84
CA GLY A 244 -13.23 -13.33 -1.75
C GLY A 244 -12.78 -13.41 -3.22
N ARG A 245 -12.99 -12.34 -3.99
CA ARG A 245 -12.57 -12.24 -5.40
C ARG A 245 -11.23 -11.52 -5.60
N ILE A 246 -10.69 -10.92 -4.55
CA ILE A 246 -9.42 -10.22 -4.59
C ILE A 246 -8.32 -11.27 -4.42
N THR A 247 -7.35 -11.30 -5.33
CA THR A 247 -6.16 -12.16 -5.23
C THR A 247 -4.93 -11.37 -4.79
N GLU A 248 -4.80 -10.13 -5.27
CA GLU A 248 -3.76 -9.18 -4.87
C GLU A 248 -4.39 -7.81 -4.65
N ASP A 249 -3.93 -7.08 -3.64
CA ASP A 249 -4.34 -5.70 -3.39
C ASP A 249 -3.53 -4.75 -4.29
N PRO A 250 -4.14 -3.76 -4.97
CA PRO A 250 -3.42 -2.88 -5.89
C PRO A 250 -2.52 -1.85 -5.21
N ALA A 251 -2.87 -1.38 -4.01
CA ALA A 251 -2.04 -0.46 -3.23
C ALA A 251 -2.25 -0.66 -1.72
N THR A 252 -1.21 -1.14 -1.03
CA THR A 252 -1.31 -1.55 0.37
C THR A 252 -0.43 -0.68 1.27
N GLY A 253 -0.96 0.43 1.77
CA GLY A 253 -0.19 1.38 2.58
C GLY A 253 0.48 0.76 3.82
N SER A 254 -0.18 -0.17 4.51
CA SER A 254 0.42 -0.85 5.67
C SER A 254 1.57 -1.79 5.30
N ALA A 255 1.51 -2.43 4.13
CA ALA A 255 2.61 -3.24 3.61
C ALA A 255 3.77 -2.33 3.20
N ALA A 256 3.51 -1.22 2.50
CA ALA A 256 4.54 -0.24 2.15
C ALA A 256 5.27 0.34 3.38
N ALA A 257 4.53 0.66 4.45
CA ALA A 257 5.13 1.06 5.73
C ALA A 257 5.98 -0.06 6.35
N SER A 258 5.50 -1.31 6.28
CA SER A 258 6.21 -2.49 6.78
C SER A 258 7.48 -2.77 5.97
N VAL A 259 7.46 -2.52 4.65
CA VAL A 259 8.64 -2.58 3.79
C VAL A 259 9.66 -1.51 4.19
N GLY A 260 9.24 -0.27 4.47
CA GLY A 260 10.17 0.74 4.99
C GLY A 260 10.82 0.32 6.31
N ALA A 261 10.06 -0.33 7.19
CA ALA A 261 10.60 -0.86 8.45
C ALA A 261 11.56 -2.04 8.24
N TYR A 262 11.20 -2.94 7.31
CA TYR A 262 12.03 -4.04 6.86
C TYR A 262 13.37 -3.54 6.31
N LEU A 263 13.36 -2.63 5.34
CA LEU A 263 14.55 -2.07 4.70
C LEU A 263 15.45 -1.37 5.73
N ARG A 264 14.87 -0.65 6.71
CA ARG A 264 15.62 -0.08 7.83
C ARG A 264 16.28 -1.17 8.68
N ALA A 265 15.57 -2.24 8.99
CA ALA A 265 16.07 -3.33 9.84
C ALA A 265 17.20 -4.13 9.17
N VAL A 266 17.15 -4.32 7.85
CA VAL A 266 18.17 -5.05 7.09
C VAL A 266 19.30 -4.15 6.56
N GLY A 267 19.31 -2.86 6.91
CA GLY A 267 20.35 -1.91 6.50
C GLY A 267 20.32 -1.52 5.01
N ARG A 268 19.16 -1.67 4.36
CA ARG A 268 18.93 -1.33 2.94
C ARG A 268 18.30 0.05 2.75
N ALA A 269 17.87 0.69 3.82
CA ALA A 269 17.48 2.10 3.86
C ALA A 269 18.08 2.78 5.10
N SER A 270 18.69 3.94 4.90
CA SER A 270 19.22 4.81 5.94
C SER A 270 18.16 5.75 6.49
N ALA A 271 18.44 6.34 7.65
CA ALA A 271 17.57 7.36 8.23
C ALA A 271 17.43 8.58 7.31
N GLY A 272 16.20 8.93 6.97
CA GLY A 272 15.89 10.03 6.06
C GLY A 272 15.77 9.61 4.60
N ASP A 273 16.05 8.35 4.28
CA ASP A 273 15.85 7.84 2.93
C ASP A 273 14.36 7.82 2.58
N ARG A 274 14.11 8.13 1.31
CA ARG A 274 12.82 7.88 0.66
C ARG A 274 12.96 6.66 -0.25
N VAL A 275 12.01 5.75 -0.12
CA VAL A 275 11.85 4.58 -0.98
C VAL A 275 10.57 4.77 -1.81
N VAL A 276 10.63 4.38 -3.08
CA VAL A 276 9.47 4.37 -3.97
C VAL A 276 9.01 2.93 -4.15
N ILE A 277 7.74 2.65 -3.86
CA ILE A 277 7.13 1.35 -4.08
C ILE A 277 6.10 1.46 -5.19
N ARG A 278 6.33 0.71 -6.27
CA ARG A 278 5.40 0.53 -7.39
C ARG A 278 4.61 -0.75 -7.16
N GLN A 279 3.29 -0.67 -7.13
CA GLN A 279 2.42 -1.81 -6.83
C GLN A 279 1.30 -1.91 -7.87
N GLY A 280 0.63 -3.06 -7.94
CA GLY A 280 -0.68 -3.17 -8.59
C GLY A 280 -0.68 -3.32 -10.11
N ARG A 281 0.48 -3.24 -10.78
CA ARG A 281 0.59 -3.49 -12.23
C ARG A 281 0.04 -4.86 -12.65
N HIS A 282 0.31 -5.90 -11.85
CA HIS A 282 -0.15 -7.27 -12.11
C HIS A 282 -1.66 -7.45 -12.07
N VAL A 283 -2.37 -6.56 -11.37
CA VAL A 283 -3.85 -6.51 -11.32
C VAL A 283 -4.43 -5.36 -12.15
N GLY A 284 -3.62 -4.78 -13.04
CA GLY A 284 -4.05 -3.71 -13.96
C GLY A 284 -4.36 -2.37 -13.28
N ARG A 285 -3.89 -2.17 -12.04
CA ARG A 285 -4.11 -0.96 -11.25
C ARG A 285 -2.79 -0.42 -10.71
N PRO A 286 -1.90 0.09 -11.59
CA PRO A 286 -0.61 0.65 -11.18
C PRO A 286 -0.74 1.72 -10.10
N SER A 287 0.10 1.60 -9.08
CA SER A 287 0.08 2.43 -7.89
C SER A 287 1.47 2.83 -7.45
N LEU A 288 1.57 4.02 -6.88
CA LEU A 288 2.81 4.61 -6.39
C LEU A 288 2.65 4.96 -4.90
N LEU A 289 3.50 4.38 -4.06
CA LEU A 289 3.57 4.68 -2.64
C LEU A 289 4.97 5.23 -2.32
N LEU A 290 5.02 6.43 -1.75
CA LEU A 290 6.27 7.06 -1.33
C LEU A 290 6.48 6.77 0.15
N VAL A 291 7.62 6.17 0.50
CA VAL A 291 7.89 5.68 1.85
C VAL A 291 9.08 6.43 2.42
N ASP A 292 8.84 7.29 3.41
CA ASP A 292 9.89 7.99 4.15
C ASP A 292 10.29 7.16 5.38
N VAL A 293 11.58 6.83 5.49
CA VAL A 293 12.14 5.94 6.51
C VAL A 293 12.90 6.77 7.56
N PRO A 294 12.28 7.14 8.69
CA PRO A 294 12.97 7.90 9.72
C PRO A 294 13.95 7.04 10.52
N ALA A 295 14.89 7.68 11.24
CA ALA A 295 15.84 7.00 12.12
C ALA A 295 15.16 6.13 13.20
N ALA A 296 14.04 6.62 13.73
CA ALA A 296 13.26 5.96 14.76
C ALA A 296 11.76 6.26 14.58
N GLY A 297 10.92 5.48 15.25
CA GLY A 297 9.46 5.60 15.17
C GLY A 297 8.85 5.03 13.90
N GLY A 298 7.60 5.41 13.67
CA GLY A 298 6.76 4.98 12.55
C GLY A 298 7.29 5.38 11.19
N VAL A 299 7.07 4.52 10.20
CA VAL A 299 7.36 4.80 8.79
C VAL A 299 6.22 5.63 8.21
N THR A 300 6.54 6.64 7.39
CA THR A 300 5.54 7.49 6.75
C THR A 300 5.30 7.07 5.31
N VAL A 301 4.04 6.86 4.96
CA VAL A 301 3.62 6.56 3.59
C VAL A 301 2.85 7.76 3.06
N THR A 302 3.27 8.24 1.90
CA THR A 302 2.66 9.38 1.22
C THR A 302 2.06 8.93 -0.11
N GLY A 303 0.85 9.41 -0.40
CA GLY A 303 0.20 9.26 -1.69
C GLY A 303 -0.92 10.27 -1.90
N GLY A 304 -1.32 10.42 -3.16
CA GLY A 304 -2.48 11.22 -3.55
C GLY A 304 -3.73 10.36 -3.73
N ALA A 305 -4.83 11.02 -4.07
CA ALA A 305 -6.03 10.35 -4.55
C ALA A 305 -6.69 11.21 -5.64
N THR A 306 -7.42 10.58 -6.55
CA THR A 306 -8.08 11.26 -7.67
C THR A 306 -9.55 10.85 -7.73
N PRO A 307 -10.49 11.78 -7.98
CA PRO A 307 -11.89 11.45 -8.19
C PRO A 307 -12.08 10.49 -9.37
N ILE A 308 -12.93 9.47 -9.18
CA ILE A 308 -13.41 8.58 -10.25
C ILE A 308 -14.73 9.16 -10.75
N ARG A 309 -14.80 9.51 -12.04
CA ARG A 309 -16.01 10.02 -12.69
C ARG A 309 -16.93 8.89 -13.14
#